data_AF-A0A3E0E387-F1
#
_entry.id   AF-A0A3E0E387-F1
#
_cell.length_a   1.000
_cell.length_b   1.000
_cell.length_c   1.000
_cell.angle_alpha   90.00
_cell.angle_beta   90.00
_cell.angle_gamma   90.00
#
_symmetry.space_group_name_H-M   'P 1'
#
loop_
_entity.id
_entity.type
_entity.pdbx_description
1 polymer ?
#
loop_
_entity_poly.entity_id
_entity_poly.type
_entity_poly.pdbx_seq_one_letter_code
_entity_poly.pdbx_strand_id
1 'polypeptide(L)'
;MKYYWTLSLLLFLFLQSCQEENIPLNHLEFYWDQTGCADPWNTNSNNSNEETQQAIEDYLSDKGVRGAKVTSITNEGIQLDCEACFCTNGTRIYLTVPKNQKGKMIDLGFKESQ
;
A
#
# COMPACT_ATOMS: atom_id res chain seq x y z
N MET A 1 -3.53 -29.06 42.72
CA MET A 1 -4.56 -28.93 41.65
C MET A 1 -5.14 -27.51 41.58
N LYS A 2 -4.30 -26.48 41.47
CA LYS A 2 -4.74 -25.06 41.35
C LYS A 2 -4.12 -24.35 40.13
N TYR A 3 -3.06 -24.93 39.58
CA TYR A 3 -2.26 -24.41 38.47
C TYR A 3 -2.83 -24.82 37.11
N TYR A 4 -3.66 -25.86 37.05
CA TYR A 4 -4.31 -26.29 35.80
C TYR A 4 -5.35 -25.28 35.32
N TRP A 5 -5.99 -24.55 36.24
CA TRP A 5 -6.98 -23.54 35.89
C TRP A 5 -6.33 -22.25 35.37
N THR A 6 -5.15 -21.89 35.88
CA THR A 6 -4.36 -20.74 35.41
C THR A 6 -3.69 -21.01 34.06
N LEU A 7 -3.31 -22.26 33.77
CA LEU A 7 -2.68 -22.63 32.49
C LEU A 7 -3.69 -22.55 31.32
N SER A 8 -4.97 -22.81 31.60
CA SER A 8 -6.03 -22.78 30.59
C SER A 8 -6.41 -21.36 30.14
N LEU A 9 -6.21 -20.36 31.01
CA LEU A 9 -6.50 -18.94 30.70
C LEU A 9 -5.42 -18.29 29.81
N LEU A 10 -4.17 -18.76 29.91
CA LEU A 10 -3.04 -18.26 29.12
C LEU A 10 -3.06 -18.76 27.66
N LEU A 11 -3.75 -19.87 27.38
CA LEU A 11 -3.85 -20.44 26.03
C LEU A 11 -4.80 -19.65 25.12
N PHE A 12 -5.76 -18.90 25.69
CA PHE A 12 -6.77 -18.15 24.94
C PHE A 12 -6.28 -16.81 24.37
N LEU A 13 -5.13 -16.31 24.81
CA LEU A 13 -4.59 -15.01 24.37
C LEU A 13 -3.82 -15.06 23.04
N PHE A 14 -3.58 -16.25 22.48
CA PHE A 14 -2.84 -16.42 21.21
C PHE A 14 -3.73 -16.45 19.96
N LEU A 15 -5.05 -16.29 20.08
CA LEU A 15 -5.99 -16.32 18.96
C LEU A 15 -6.34 -14.94 18.40
N GLN A 16 -5.60 -13.88 18.75
CA GLN A 16 -5.71 -12.61 18.04
C GLN A 16 -5.00 -12.74 16.69
N SER A 17 -5.71 -13.38 15.78
CA SER A 17 -5.41 -13.56 14.36
C SER A 17 -5.15 -12.21 13.70
N CYS A 18 -4.10 -12.15 12.87
CA CYS A 18 -3.88 -11.08 11.91
C CYS A 18 -5.19 -10.84 11.13
N GLN A 19 -5.64 -9.58 11.09
CA GLN A 19 -6.66 -9.15 10.14
C GLN A 19 -5.96 -8.91 8.82
N GLU A 20 -5.88 -9.94 7.98
CA GLU A 20 -5.46 -9.77 6.61
C GLU A 20 -6.60 -9.05 5.87
N GLU A 21 -6.34 -7.86 5.34
CA GLU A 21 -7.32 -7.15 4.52
C GLU A 21 -7.66 -8.04 3.32
N ASN A 22 -8.92 -8.45 3.23
CA ASN A 22 -9.37 -9.37 2.20
C ASN A 22 -9.47 -8.62 0.86
N ILE A 23 -8.41 -8.65 0.07
CA ILE A 23 -8.41 -8.17 -1.31
C ILE A 23 -9.45 -8.96 -2.11
N PRO A 24 -10.40 -8.32 -2.81
CA PRO A 24 -11.41 -9.05 -3.57
C PRO A 24 -10.76 -9.96 -4.62
N LEU A 25 -11.32 -11.16 -4.84
CA LEU A 25 -10.82 -12.16 -5.81
C LEU A 25 -10.63 -11.63 -7.24
N ASN A 26 -11.33 -10.55 -7.60
CA ASN A 26 -11.23 -9.90 -8.92
C ASN A 26 -10.30 -8.68 -8.94
N HIS A 27 -9.53 -8.44 -7.88
CA HIS A 27 -8.53 -7.38 -7.79
C HIS A 27 -7.11 -7.97 -7.77
N LEU A 28 -6.14 -7.14 -8.13
CA LEU A 28 -4.72 -7.37 -7.96
C LEU A 28 -4.17 -6.27 -7.08
N GLU A 29 -3.13 -6.59 -6.33
CA GLU A 29 -2.37 -5.60 -5.59
C GLU A 29 -1.20 -5.10 -6.44
N PHE A 30 -0.97 -3.79 -6.35
CA PHE A 30 0.17 -3.10 -6.93
C PHE A 30 0.83 -2.25 -5.87
N TYR A 31 2.08 -1.88 -6.12
CA TYR A 31 2.80 -0.91 -5.32
C TYR A 31 3.53 0.14 -6.16
N TRP A 32 3.84 1.25 -5.50
CA TRP A 32 4.70 2.32 -5.97
C TRP A 32 5.71 2.70 -4.90
N ASP A 33 6.98 2.83 -5.28
CA ASP A 33 8.04 3.35 -4.41
C ASP A 33 8.05 4.87 -4.56
N GLN A 34 7.61 5.59 -3.53
CA GLN A 34 7.45 7.04 -3.58
C GLN A 34 8.81 7.73 -3.78
N THR A 35 8.81 8.75 -4.64
CA THR A 35 10.00 9.56 -4.89
C THR A 35 9.98 10.84 -4.06
N GLY A 36 11.10 11.54 -3.97
CA GLY A 36 11.18 12.80 -3.23
C GLY A 36 10.24 13.89 -3.78
N CYS A 37 10.14 14.01 -5.10
CA CYS A 37 9.26 15.00 -5.74
C CYS A 37 8.82 14.68 -7.18
N ALA A 38 9.15 13.51 -7.72
CA ALA A 38 8.89 13.18 -9.14
C ALA A 38 7.64 12.32 -9.36
N ASP A 39 6.83 12.07 -8.32
CA ASP A 39 5.65 11.23 -8.47
C ASP A 39 4.58 11.92 -9.34
N PRO A 40 3.85 11.17 -10.20
CA PRO A 40 2.91 11.75 -11.17
C PRO A 40 1.75 12.57 -10.59
N TRP A 41 1.45 12.42 -9.31
CA TRP A 41 0.28 13.00 -8.63
C TRP A 41 0.60 14.23 -7.76
N ASN A 42 1.77 14.85 -7.95
CA ASN A 42 2.15 16.15 -7.34
C ASN A 42 2.07 16.21 -5.80
N THR A 43 2.22 15.07 -5.10
CA THR A 43 2.46 15.05 -3.65
C THR A 43 3.92 14.67 -3.37
N ASN A 44 4.39 14.97 -2.16
CA ASN A 44 5.73 14.62 -1.69
C ASN A 44 5.72 14.22 -0.21
N SER A 45 6.89 14.02 0.38
CA SER A 45 7.06 13.59 1.78
C SER A 45 6.50 14.55 2.83
N ASN A 46 6.11 15.78 2.46
CA ASN A 46 5.48 16.73 3.38
C ASN A 46 3.95 16.63 3.41
N ASN A 47 3.35 15.87 2.50
CA ASN A 47 1.91 15.64 2.47
C ASN A 47 1.49 14.58 3.49
N SER A 48 0.25 14.67 3.97
CA SER A 48 -0.31 13.60 4.80
C SER A 48 -0.55 12.33 3.97
N ASN A 49 -0.71 11.19 4.65
CA ASN A 49 -1.07 9.93 3.99
C ASN A 49 -2.43 10.05 3.29
N GLU A 50 -3.39 10.75 3.89
CA GLU A 50 -4.72 10.97 3.33
C GLU A 50 -4.66 11.85 2.07
N GLU A 51 -3.85 12.93 2.09
CA GLU A 51 -3.63 13.77 0.91
C GLU A 51 -2.98 12.98 -0.23
N THR A 52 -1.98 12.17 0.10
CA THR A 52 -1.28 11.32 -0.86
C THR A 52 -2.22 10.26 -1.44
N GLN A 53 -3.01 9.60 -0.60
CA GLN A 53 -4.02 8.63 -1.03
C GLN A 53 -4.99 9.27 -2.03
N GLN A 54 -5.59 10.42 -1.67
CA GLN A 54 -6.56 11.10 -2.52
C GLN A 54 -5.94 11.48 -3.87
N ALA A 55 -4.71 12.01 -3.86
CA ALA A 55 -4.02 12.40 -5.08
C ALA A 55 -3.74 11.21 -6.02
N ILE A 56 -3.38 10.05 -5.47
CA ILE A 56 -3.16 8.81 -6.24
C ILE A 56 -4.46 8.30 -6.85
N GLU A 57 -5.53 8.22 -6.05
CA GLU A 57 -6.83 7.73 -6.52
C GLU A 57 -7.42 8.66 -7.60
N ASP A 58 -7.27 9.98 -7.44
CA ASP A 58 -7.66 10.96 -8.45
C ASP A 58 -6.82 10.86 -9.73
N TYR A 59 -5.50 10.72 -9.60
CA TYR A 59 -4.60 10.51 -10.73
C TYR A 59 -4.98 9.25 -11.52
N LEU A 60 -5.21 8.13 -10.84
CA LEU A 60 -5.61 6.88 -11.48
C LEU A 60 -6.98 7.01 -12.16
N SER A 61 -7.93 7.70 -11.52
CA SER A 61 -9.24 8.01 -12.09
C SER A 61 -9.12 8.85 -13.38
N ASP A 62 -8.26 9.88 -13.40
CA ASP A 62 -7.94 10.70 -14.59
C ASP A 62 -7.34 9.85 -15.71
N LYS A 63 -6.45 8.91 -15.38
CA LYS A 63 -5.90 7.93 -16.34
C LYS A 63 -6.89 6.84 -16.75
N GLY A 64 -8.13 6.92 -16.29
CA GLY A 64 -9.19 5.99 -16.63
C GLY A 64 -9.00 4.62 -16.00
N VAL A 65 -8.28 4.54 -14.88
CA VAL A 65 -8.23 3.38 -13.99
C VAL A 65 -9.34 3.54 -12.96
N ARG A 66 -10.41 2.74 -13.08
CA ARG A 66 -11.60 2.83 -12.22
C ARG A 66 -11.55 1.82 -11.08
N GLY A 67 -11.96 2.21 -9.88
CA GLY A 67 -11.99 1.31 -8.72
C GLY A 67 -10.60 0.97 -8.17
N ALA A 68 -9.58 1.77 -8.49
CA ALA A 68 -8.34 1.73 -7.74
C ALA A 68 -8.57 2.25 -6.33
N LYS A 69 -7.94 1.62 -5.34
CA LYS A 69 -8.02 2.04 -3.93
C LYS A 69 -6.68 1.83 -3.25
N VAL A 70 -6.14 2.87 -2.62
CA VAL A 70 -4.95 2.74 -1.77
C VAL A 70 -5.32 1.93 -0.53
N THR A 71 -4.54 0.90 -0.24
CA THR A 71 -4.74 0.00 0.90
C THR A 71 -3.80 0.31 2.04
N SER A 72 -2.55 0.69 1.74
CA SER A 72 -1.59 1.08 2.77
C SER A 72 -0.48 1.99 2.23
N ILE A 73 0.10 2.78 3.14
CA ILE A 73 1.31 3.57 2.91
C ILE A 73 2.27 3.21 4.04
N THR A 74 3.41 2.62 3.70
CA THR A 74 4.39 2.07 4.64
C THR A 74 5.77 2.65 4.38
N ASN A 75 6.71 2.47 5.32
CA ASN A 75 8.11 2.91 5.18
C ASN A 75 9.06 1.73 4.89
N GLU A 76 8.58 0.72 4.14
CA GLU A 76 9.37 -0.47 3.76
C GLU A 76 9.87 -0.43 2.30
N GLY A 77 9.63 0.70 1.62
CA GLY A 77 10.16 0.94 0.29
C GLY A 77 11.67 1.11 0.29
N ILE A 78 12.25 1.19 -0.91
CA ILE A 78 13.69 1.42 -1.06
C ILE A 78 13.97 2.89 -0.76
N GLN A 79 14.79 3.17 0.25
CA GLN A 79 15.32 4.51 0.48
C GLN A 79 16.69 4.65 -0.18
N LEU A 80 16.87 5.70 -0.97
CA LEU A 80 18.15 6.08 -1.54
C LEU A 80 18.66 7.34 -0.84
N ASP A 81 19.94 7.33 -0.45
CA ASP A 81 20.62 8.51 0.11
C ASP A 81 21.01 9.46 -1.02
N CYS A 82 20.02 10.19 -1.55
CA CYS A 82 20.21 11.20 -2.58
C CYS A 82 19.13 12.29 -2.57
N GLU A 83 19.56 13.52 -2.85
CA GLU A 83 18.72 14.74 -2.81
C GLU A 83 18.03 15.05 -4.15
N ALA A 84 17.98 14.09 -5.09
CA ALA A 84 17.35 14.30 -6.39
C ALA A 84 15.86 13.91 -6.37
N CYS A 85 15.00 14.61 -7.12
CA CYS A 85 13.55 14.38 -7.07
C CYS A 85 13.11 12.95 -7.39
N PHE A 86 13.85 12.25 -8.25
CA PHE A 86 13.55 10.88 -8.65
C PHE A 86 14.05 9.82 -7.67
N CYS A 87 14.81 10.23 -6.64
CA CYS A 87 15.26 9.31 -5.60
C CYS A 87 14.08 8.83 -4.79
N THR A 88 14.00 7.52 -4.57
CA THR A 88 12.98 6.94 -3.71
C THR A 88 13.28 7.26 -2.24
N ASN A 89 12.24 7.62 -1.50
CA ASN A 89 12.37 8.16 -0.13
C ASN A 89 12.16 7.11 0.97
N GLY A 90 11.94 5.83 0.60
CA GLY A 90 11.64 4.75 1.53
C GLY A 90 10.15 4.52 1.79
N THR A 91 9.27 5.42 1.35
CA THR A 91 7.83 5.22 1.42
C THR A 91 7.36 4.33 0.27
N ARG A 92 6.54 3.33 0.59
CA ARG A 92 5.87 2.47 -0.38
C ARG A 92 4.37 2.60 -0.23
N ILE A 93 3.70 2.77 -1.36
CA ILE A 93 2.23 2.83 -1.44
C ILE A 93 1.74 1.54 -2.04
N TYR A 94 0.79 0.87 -1.39
CA TYR A 94 0.07 -0.27 -1.92
C TYR A 94 -1.35 0.13 -2.29
N LEU A 95 -1.85 -0.48 -3.37
CA LEU A 95 -3.20 -0.26 -3.84
C LEU A 95 -3.74 -1.50 -4.53
N THR A 96 -5.05 -1.62 -4.51
CA THR A 96 -5.77 -2.69 -5.22
C THR A 96 -6.49 -2.14 -6.42
N VAL A 97 -6.50 -2.89 -7.52
CA VAL A 97 -7.12 -2.51 -8.79
C VAL A 97 -7.80 -3.71 -9.42
N PRO A 98 -8.96 -3.56 -10.09
CA PRO A 98 -9.60 -4.64 -10.83
C PRO A 98 -8.64 -5.32 -11.83
N LYS A 99 -8.64 -6.66 -11.85
CA LYS A 99 -7.77 -7.51 -12.69
C LYS A 99 -7.75 -7.13 -14.17
N ASN A 100 -8.88 -6.69 -14.71
CA ASN A 100 -9.03 -6.28 -16.11
C ASN A 100 -8.28 -4.97 -16.44
N GLN A 101 -7.74 -4.26 -15.46
CA GLN A 101 -6.98 -3.02 -15.64
C GLN A 101 -5.47 -3.19 -15.40
N LYS A 102 -5.00 -4.44 -15.21
CA LYS A 102 -3.59 -4.79 -15.04
C LYS A 102 -2.67 -4.11 -16.06
N GLY A 103 -3.02 -4.17 -17.35
CA GLY A 103 -2.21 -3.57 -18.42
C GLY A 103 -1.98 -2.08 -18.20
N LYS A 104 -3.04 -1.32 -17.87
CA LYS A 104 -2.94 0.12 -17.60
C LYS A 104 -2.05 0.43 -16.41
N MET A 105 -2.12 -0.38 -15.34
CA MET A 105 -1.27 -0.17 -14.16
C MET A 105 0.21 -0.32 -14.51
N ILE A 106 0.55 -1.35 -15.28
CA ILE A 106 1.91 -1.59 -15.77
C ILE A 106 2.36 -0.44 -16.69
N ASP A 107 1.50 -0.01 -17.62
CA ASP A 107 1.80 1.12 -18.53
C ASP A 107 2.03 2.44 -17.80
N LEU A 108 1.39 2.64 -16.64
CA LEU A 108 1.57 3.81 -15.77
C LEU A 108 2.78 3.68 -14.83
N GLY A 109 3.50 2.54 -14.85
CA GLY A 109 4.72 2.32 -14.07
C GLY A 109 4.52 1.69 -12.69
N PHE A 110 3.29 1.32 -12.33
CA PHE A 110 3.05 0.59 -11.08
C PHE A 110 3.54 -0.86 -11.21
N LYS A 111 4.04 -1.40 -10.09
CA LYS A 111 4.59 -2.76 -10.02
C LYS A 111 3.56 -3.66 -9.33
N GLU A 112 3.28 -4.84 -9.88
CA GLU A 112 2.38 -5.82 -9.24
C GLU A 112 3.06 -6.37 -7.97
N SER A 113 2.33 -6.41 -6.86
CA SER A 113 2.79 -7.10 -5.64
C SER A 113 2.71 -8.61 -5.86
N GLN A 114 3.74 -9.36 -5.46
CA GLN A 114 3.79 -10.82 -5.59
C GLN A 114 3.22 -11.54 -4.38
#